data_AF-M6YEN6-F1
#
_entry.id   AF-M6YEN6-F1
#
_cell.length_a   1.000
_cell.length_b   1.000
_cell.length_c   1.000
_cell.angle_alpha   90.00
_cell.angle_beta   90.00
_cell.angle_gamma   90.00
#
_symmetry.space_group_name_H-M   'P 1'
#
loop_
_entity.id
_entity.type
_entity.pdbx_description
1 polymer ?
#
loop_
_entity_poly.entity_id
_entity_poly.type
_entity_poly.pdbx_seq_one_letter_code
_entity_poly.pdbx_strand_id
1 'polypeptide(L)' 'MKHDFPCDPTSLVKWRKRIGSEGVEKFLEETILLLRSI' A
#
# COMPACT_ATOMS: atom_id res chain seq x y z
N MET A 1 -15.24 -13.19 7.06
CA MET A 1 -14.12 -12.47 7.70
C MET A 1 -14.63 -11.11 8.13
N LYS A 2 -14.71 -10.87 9.45
CA LYS A 2 -15.07 -9.55 9.99
C LYS A 2 -13.81 -8.70 9.93
N HIS A 3 -13.86 -7.52 9.31
CA HIS A 3 -12.77 -6.56 9.42
C HIS A 3 -12.79 -5.97 10.83
N ASP A 4 -11.74 -6.22 11.60
CA ASP A 4 -11.63 -5.64 12.93
C ASP A 4 -11.35 -4.13 12.80
N PHE A 5 -12.30 -3.33 13.30
CA PHE A 5 -12.17 -1.88 13.37
C PHE A 5 -11.47 -1.45 14.68
N PRO A 6 -10.72 -0.34 14.68
CA PRO A 6 -10.19 0.37 13.51
C PRO A 6 -8.76 -0.09 13.19
N CYS A 7 -8.41 -0.11 11.90
CA CYS A 7 -7.01 -0.01 11.52
C CYS A 7 -6.44 1.25 12.18
N ASP A 8 -5.32 1.14 12.89
CA ASP A 8 -4.64 2.31 13.48
C ASP A 8 -4.53 3.37 12.37
N PRO A 9 -5.08 4.59 12.57
CA PRO A 9 -5.19 5.62 11.53
C PRO A 9 -3.81 6.05 11.01
N THR A 10 -2.74 5.71 11.73
CA THR A 10 -1.35 5.97 11.33
C THR A 10 -0.71 4.84 10.53
N SER A 11 -1.37 3.70 10.35
CA SER A 11 -0.79 2.50 9.71
C SER A 11 -0.27 2.78 8.30
N LEU A 12 -1.05 3.51 7.48
CA LEU A 12 -0.62 3.91 6.14
C LEU A 12 0.54 4.90 6.17
N VAL A 13 0.58 5.81 7.15
CA VAL A 13 1.68 6.76 7.34
C VAL A 13 2.96 6.03 7.76
N LYS A 14 2.87 5.09 8.70
CA LYS A 14 3.98 4.23 9.15
C LYS A 14 4.50 3.38 8.00
N TRP A 15 3.61 2.78 7.21
CA TRP A 15 3.97 2.02 6.02
C TRP A 15 4.69 2.88 4.99
N ARG A 16 4.14 4.05 4.62
CA ARG A 16 4.76 4.99 3.69
C ARG A 16 6.16 5.41 4.14
N LYS A 17 6.34 5.72 5.43
CA LYS A 17 7.67 6.08 5.99
C LYS A 17 8.69 4.94 5.89
N ARG A 18 8.25 3.69 6.06
CA ARG A 18 9.11 2.51 6.01
C ARG A 18 9.62 2.22 4.59
N ILE A 19 8.78 2.40 3.57
CA ILE A 19 9.14 2.05 2.19
C ILE A 19 9.75 3.22 1.40
N GLY A 20 9.59 4.46 1.87
CA GLY A 20 10.12 5.65 1.19
C GLY A 20 9.39 5.98 -0.12
N SER A 21 9.84 7.01 -0.82
CA SER A 21 9.27 7.42 -2.12
C SER A 21 9.48 6.37 -3.20
N GLU A 22 10.69 5.81 -3.28
CA GLU A 22 11.04 4.76 -4.25
C GLU A 22 10.14 3.52 -4.09
N GLY A 23 9.88 3.07 -2.85
CA GLY A 23 8.99 1.96 -2.61
C GLY A 23 7.53 2.24 -3.00
N VAL A 24 7.07 3.49 -2.86
CA VAL A 24 5.72 3.89 -3.31
C VAL A 24 5.62 3.90 -4.83
N GLU A 25 6.64 4.40 -5.53
CA GLU A 25 6.70 4.39 -6.99
C GLU A 25 6.67 2.96 -7.54
N LYS A 26 7.48 2.06 -6.96
CA LYS A 26 7.47 0.64 -7.33
C LYS A 26 6.12 -0.04 -7.06
N PHE A 27 5.50 0.25 -5.91
CA PHE A 27 4.17 -0.27 -5.59
C PHE A 27 3.12 0.16 -6.63
N LEU A 28 3.16 1.42 -7.07
CA LEU A 28 2.26 1.92 -8.11
C LEU A 28 2.51 1.20 -9.45
N GLU A 29 3.77 1.05 -9.85
CA GLU A 29 4.15 0.34 -11.08
C GLU A 29 3.64 -1.10 -11.08
N GLU A 30 3.90 -1.86 -10.00
CA GLU A 30 3.43 -3.24 -9.85
C GLU A 30 1.90 -3.34 -9.87
N THR A 31 1.20 -2.39 -9.23
CA THR A 31 -0.26 -2.33 -9.24
C THR A 31 -0.80 -2.11 -10.65
N ILE A 32 -0.19 -1.20 -11.43
CA ILE A 32 -0.58 -0.94 -12.82
C ILE A 32 -0.32 -2.18 -13.70
N LEU A 33 0.83 -2.84 -13.52
CA LEU A 33 1.17 -4.06 -14.25
C LEU A 33 0.18 -5.19 -13.95
N LEU A 34 -0.16 -5.39 -12.67
CA LEU A 34 -1.15 -6.38 -12.24
C LEU A 34 -2.52 -6.09 -12.87
N LEU A 35 -3.00 -4.85 -12.81
CA LEU A 35 -4.31 -4.47 -13.35
C LEU A 35 -4.41 -4.64 -14.88
N ARG A 36 -3.30 -4.56 -15.60
CA ARG A 36 -3.26 -4.83 -17.04
C ARG A 36 -3.29 -6.32 -17.39
N SER A 37 -3.06 -7.19 -16.41
CA SER A 37 -3.01 -8.65 -16.58
C SER A 37 -4.33 -9.36 -16.20
N ILE A 38 -5.34 -8.59 -15.79
CA ILE A 38 -6.70 -9.02 -15.43
C ILE A 38 -7.67 -8.51 -16.49
#